data_AF-A0A535JWL7-F1
#
_entry.id   AF-A0A535JWL7-F1
#
_cell.length_a   1.000
_cell.length_b   1.000
_cell.length_c   1.000
_cell.angle_alpha   90.00
_cell.angle_beta   90.00
_cell.angle_gamma   90.00
#
_symmetry.space_group_name_H-M   'P 1'
#
loop_
_entity.id
_entity.type
_entity.pdbx_description
1 polymer ?
#
loop_
_entity_poly.entity_id
_entity_poly.type
_entity_poly.pdbx_seq_one_letter_code
_entity_poly.pdbx_strand_id
1 'polypeptide(L)'
;MPIDRAFSRRAGFQAYLIAAFSLMYAVVFLVFVRNHPENLGAAALAWALIAGAGLSATITTVSAAARIGGDARWWLSALGVGYGLLSAAHGTFAAIAIEQSIPIGDLSPTDPRGLATFGLAGLWALTLGLEIRSGNGALPPNLGWLAIASGLDLIALFVATVAQADGAILVTGGLASVILVPAFWIWTGRALRT
;
A
#
# COMPACT_ATOMS: atom_id res chain seq x y z
N MET A 1 11.90 17.73 13.66
CA MET A 1 12.54 18.52 12.58
C MET A 1 11.48 18.80 11.53
N PRO A 2 11.33 20.05 11.05
CA PRO A 2 10.44 20.33 9.94
C PRO A 2 10.95 19.64 8.67
N ILE A 3 10.06 19.00 7.91
CA ILE A 3 10.40 18.45 6.59
C ILE A 3 10.61 19.61 5.61
N ASP A 4 11.70 19.55 4.84
CA ASP A 4 11.95 20.55 3.81
C ASP A 4 10.91 20.45 2.67
N ARG A 5 10.58 21.61 2.09
CA ARG A 5 9.54 21.70 1.06
C ARG A 5 9.88 20.86 -0.19
N ALA A 6 11.16 20.69 -0.53
CA ALA A 6 11.56 19.90 -1.68
C ALA A 6 11.32 18.40 -1.43
N PHE A 7 11.62 17.89 -0.23
CA PHE A 7 11.29 16.53 0.16
C PHE A 7 9.78 16.30 0.19
N SER A 8 8.99 17.21 0.76
CA SER A 8 7.52 17.10 0.76
C SER A 8 6.93 17.01 -0.66
N ARG A 9 7.45 17.82 -1.61
CA ARG A 9 7.02 17.75 -3.02
C ARG A 9 7.40 16.43 -3.70
N ARG A 10 8.59 15.88 -3.42
CA ARG A 10 9.01 14.55 -3.90
C ARG A 10 8.13 13.46 -3.31
N ALA A 11 7.88 13.50 -2.00
CA ALA A 11 6.99 12.58 -1.31
C ALA A 11 5.56 12.60 -1.87
N GLY A 12 5.05 13.79 -2.21
CA GLY A 12 3.75 13.90 -2.88
C GLY A 12 3.74 13.32 -4.30
N PHE A 13 4.85 13.41 -5.04
CA PHE A 13 4.98 12.68 -6.32
C PHE A 13 5.01 11.16 -6.12
N GLN A 14 5.71 10.67 -5.10
CA GLN A 14 5.74 9.25 -4.76
C GLN A 14 4.35 8.72 -4.40
N ALA A 15 3.50 9.51 -3.73
CA ALA A 15 2.11 9.15 -3.51
C ALA A 15 1.34 8.95 -4.83
N TYR A 16 1.52 9.83 -5.81
CA TYR A 16 0.90 9.64 -7.13
C TYR A 16 1.40 8.38 -7.85
N LEU A 17 2.68 8.02 -7.68
CA LEU A 17 3.20 6.75 -8.22
C LEU A 17 2.53 5.54 -7.57
N ILE A 18 2.30 5.55 -6.25
CA ILE A 18 1.57 4.45 -5.58
C ILE A 18 0.16 4.31 -6.16
N ALA A 19 -0.56 5.42 -6.33
CA ALA A 19 -1.89 5.40 -6.93
C ALA A 19 -1.85 4.85 -8.38
N ALA A 20 -0.88 5.28 -9.19
CA ALA A 20 -0.71 4.81 -10.55
C ALA A 20 -0.40 3.30 -10.59
N PHE A 21 0.55 2.83 -9.78
CA PHE A 21 0.89 1.42 -9.69
C PHE A 21 -0.27 0.56 -9.19
N SER A 22 -1.07 1.05 -8.24
CA SER A 22 -2.29 0.38 -7.77
C SER A 22 -3.32 0.19 -8.89
N LEU A 23 -3.58 1.24 -9.68
CA LEU A 23 -4.51 1.17 -10.80
C LEU A 23 -3.98 0.27 -11.93
N MET A 24 -2.70 0.38 -12.26
CA MET A 24 -2.06 -0.51 -13.23
C MET A 24 -2.09 -1.96 -12.76
N TYR A 25 -1.83 -2.21 -11.48
CA TYR A 25 -1.91 -3.54 -10.87
C TYR A 25 -3.33 -4.10 -11.02
N ALA A 26 -4.35 -3.31 -10.70
CA ALA A 26 -5.74 -3.73 -10.82
C ALA A 26 -6.09 -4.14 -12.27
N VAL A 27 -5.67 -3.34 -13.25
CA VAL A 27 -5.86 -3.65 -14.67
C VAL A 27 -5.13 -4.94 -15.05
N VAL A 28 -3.84 -5.05 -14.74
CA VAL A 28 -3.03 -6.22 -15.08
C VAL A 28 -3.60 -7.49 -14.44
N PHE A 29 -3.94 -7.41 -13.15
CA PHE A 29 -4.43 -8.56 -12.39
C PHE A 29 -5.83 -8.99 -12.85
N LEU A 30 -6.80 -8.06 -12.93
CA LEU A 30 -8.18 -8.40 -13.23
C LEU A 30 -8.40 -8.80 -14.70
N VAL A 31 -7.64 -8.21 -15.63
CA VAL A 31 -7.81 -8.49 -17.06
C VAL A 31 -6.98 -9.70 -17.50
N PHE A 32 -5.71 -9.78 -17.07
CA PHE A 32 -4.80 -10.81 -17.58
C PHE A 32 -4.58 -11.92 -16.58
N VAL A 33 -4.09 -11.63 -15.37
CA VAL A 33 -3.69 -12.69 -14.42
C VAL A 33 -4.88 -13.55 -13.99
N ARG A 34 -6.04 -12.94 -13.72
CA ARG A 34 -7.22 -13.66 -13.25
C ARG A 34 -7.87 -14.51 -14.34
N ASN A 35 -7.95 -14.00 -15.57
CA ASN A 35 -8.61 -14.68 -16.68
C ASN A 35 -7.67 -15.66 -17.41
N HIS A 36 -6.36 -15.42 -17.31
CA HIS A 36 -5.28 -16.19 -17.92
C HIS A 36 -4.18 -16.45 -16.88
N PRO A 37 -4.41 -17.31 -15.88
CA PRO A 37 -3.45 -17.59 -14.82
C PRO A 37 -2.12 -18.17 -15.34
N GLU A 38 -2.12 -18.75 -16.54
CA GLU A 38 -0.94 -19.22 -17.27
C GLU A 38 -0.04 -18.07 -17.80
N ASN A 39 -0.53 -16.83 -17.81
CA ASN A 39 0.22 -15.68 -18.30
C ASN A 39 1.24 -15.19 -17.25
N LEU A 40 2.36 -15.90 -17.18
CA LEU A 40 3.43 -15.65 -16.22
C LEU A 40 4.01 -14.22 -16.33
N GLY A 41 4.11 -13.66 -17.53
CA GLY A 41 4.60 -12.29 -17.72
C GLY A 41 3.68 -11.24 -17.11
N ALA A 42 2.36 -11.40 -17.25
CA ALA A 42 1.39 -10.53 -16.58
C ALA A 42 1.44 -10.68 -15.05
N ALA A 43 1.62 -11.90 -14.56
CA ALA A 43 1.77 -12.17 -13.13
C ALA A 43 3.05 -11.52 -12.57
N ALA A 44 4.19 -11.65 -13.24
CA ALA A 44 5.45 -11.01 -12.85
C ALA A 44 5.33 -9.48 -12.86
N LEU A 45 4.69 -8.90 -13.88
CA LEU A 45 4.43 -7.46 -13.95
C LEU A 45 3.55 -6.98 -12.79
N ALA A 46 2.49 -7.70 -12.45
CA ALA A 46 1.64 -7.36 -11.31
C ALA A 46 2.47 -7.28 -10.01
N TRP A 47 3.36 -8.25 -9.77
CA TRP A 47 4.25 -8.23 -8.61
C TRP A 47 5.29 -7.11 -8.66
N ALA A 48 5.84 -6.80 -9.83
CA ALA A 48 6.76 -5.67 -10.01
C ALA A 48 6.08 -4.32 -9.71
N LEU A 49 4.79 -4.17 -10.01
CA LEU A 49 4.01 -2.97 -9.67
C LEU A 49 3.83 -2.83 -8.14
N ILE A 50 3.57 -3.93 -7.43
CA ILE A 50 3.57 -3.94 -5.96
C ILE A 50 4.95 -3.55 -5.43
N ALA A 51 6.02 -4.02 -6.07
CA ALA A 51 7.38 -3.67 -5.67
C ALA A 51 7.64 -2.16 -5.78
N GLY A 52 7.28 -1.57 -6.93
CA GLY A 52 7.38 -0.13 -7.17
C GLY A 52 6.56 0.69 -6.19
N ALA A 53 5.33 0.26 -5.90
CA ALA A 53 4.48 0.90 -4.89
C ALA A 53 5.10 0.86 -3.48
N GLY A 54 5.68 -0.29 -3.08
CA GLY A 54 6.38 -0.43 -1.80
C GLY A 54 7.59 0.51 -1.68
N LEU A 55 8.40 0.64 -2.73
CA LEU A 55 9.52 1.58 -2.76
C LEU A 55 9.05 3.03 -2.64
N SER A 56 8.01 3.41 -3.39
CA SER A 56 7.41 4.75 -3.28
C SER A 56 6.84 5.03 -1.89
N ALA A 57 6.26 4.01 -1.24
CA ALA A 57 5.69 4.11 0.12
C ALA A 57 6.74 4.57 1.14
N THR A 58 8.00 4.13 1.03
CA THR A 58 9.07 4.48 1.98
C THR A 58 9.29 5.99 2.13
N ILE A 59 9.12 6.76 1.05
CA ILE A 59 9.34 8.20 1.05
C ILE A 59 8.07 8.94 1.46
N THR A 60 6.92 8.54 0.90
CA THR A 60 5.69 9.30 1.10
C THR A 60 5.10 9.13 2.51
N THR A 61 5.23 7.93 3.10
CA THR A 61 4.75 7.65 4.45
C THR A 61 5.47 8.48 5.51
N VAL A 62 6.79 8.64 5.39
CA VAL A 62 7.59 9.52 6.27
C VAL A 62 7.09 10.96 6.18
N SER A 63 6.81 11.45 4.96
CA SER A 63 6.31 12.80 4.79
C SER A 63 4.90 13.02 5.31
N ALA A 64 4.01 12.02 5.18
CA ALA A 64 2.68 12.06 5.76
C ALA A 64 2.73 12.00 7.30
N ALA A 65 3.54 11.10 7.86
CA ALA A 65 3.74 10.94 9.29
C ALA A 65 4.31 12.21 9.95
N ALA A 66 5.20 12.94 9.27
CA ALA A 66 5.73 14.22 9.77
C ALA A 66 4.67 15.33 9.91
N ARG A 67 3.47 15.14 9.36
CA ARG A 67 2.32 16.04 9.57
C ARG A 67 1.52 15.70 10.82
N ILE A 68 1.88 14.63 11.53
CA ILE A 68 1.28 14.19 12.80
C ILE A 68 2.15 14.67 13.96
N GLY A 69 1.51 15.07 15.06
CA GLY A 69 2.14 15.52 16.29
C GLY A 69 2.59 14.38 17.20
N GLY A 70 3.41 14.72 18.20
CA GLY A 70 3.85 13.79 19.24
C GLY A 70 4.68 12.60 18.75
N ASP A 71 4.71 11.53 19.53
CA ASP A 71 5.50 10.32 19.26
C ASP A 71 4.89 9.44 18.16
N ALA A 72 3.59 9.59 17.90
CA ALA A 72 2.88 8.90 16.82
C ALA A 72 3.56 9.08 15.46
N ARG A 73 4.14 10.27 15.19
CA ARG A 73 4.88 10.53 13.95
C ARG A 73 6.08 9.59 13.75
N TRP A 74 6.77 9.22 14.82
CA TRP A 74 7.98 8.39 14.75
C TRP A 74 7.61 6.95 14.50
N TRP A 75 6.60 6.47 15.24
CA TRP A 75 6.03 5.14 15.02
C TRP A 75 5.46 5.00 13.61
N LEU A 76 4.67 5.97 13.14
CA LEU A 76 4.13 5.99 11.78
C LEU A 76 5.23 6.05 10.71
N SER A 77 6.32 6.77 10.96
CA SER A 77 7.45 6.80 10.03
C SER A 77 8.15 5.44 9.96
N ALA A 78 8.46 4.85 11.11
CA ALA A 78 9.13 3.55 11.19
C ALA A 78 8.27 2.44 10.58
N LEU A 79 6.98 2.38 10.94
CA LEU A 79 6.04 1.40 10.38
C LEU A 79 5.86 1.63 8.87
N GLY A 80 5.73 2.89 8.43
CA GLY A 80 5.57 3.27 7.03
C GLY A 80 6.72 2.80 6.14
N VAL A 81 7.95 3.07 6.56
CA VAL A 81 9.17 2.58 5.90
C VAL A 81 9.24 1.05 5.95
N GLY A 82 8.95 0.47 7.12
CA GLY A 82 9.00 -0.98 7.34
C GLY A 82 8.07 -1.75 6.40
N TYR A 83 6.78 -1.40 6.36
CA TYR A 83 5.84 -2.07 5.46
C TYR A 83 6.19 -1.80 3.99
N GLY A 84 6.65 -0.59 3.65
CA GLY A 84 7.04 -0.23 2.28
C GLY A 84 8.18 -1.11 1.76
N LEU A 85 9.25 -1.27 2.55
CA LEU A 85 10.38 -2.13 2.21
C LEU A 85 10.00 -3.61 2.16
N LEU A 86 9.18 -4.09 3.09
CA LEU A 86 8.71 -5.48 3.08
C LEU A 86 7.80 -5.77 1.87
N SER A 87 6.94 -4.82 1.50
CA SER A 87 6.10 -4.92 0.29
C SER A 87 6.96 -4.91 -0.97
N ALA A 88 7.99 -4.06 -1.01
CA ALA A 88 8.95 -4.00 -2.11
C ALA A 88 9.72 -5.31 -2.28
N ALA A 89 10.24 -5.85 -1.18
CA ALA A 89 10.94 -7.13 -1.16
C ALA A 89 10.03 -8.27 -1.61
N HIS A 90 8.78 -8.30 -1.13
CA HIS A 90 7.79 -9.29 -1.52
C HIS A 90 7.50 -9.23 -3.03
N GLY A 91 7.15 -8.06 -3.56
CA GLY A 91 6.87 -7.90 -4.99
C GLY A 91 8.07 -8.25 -5.87
N THR A 92 9.28 -7.87 -5.45
CA THR A 92 10.52 -8.18 -6.18
C THR A 92 10.79 -9.68 -6.20
N PHE A 93 10.69 -10.33 -5.04
CA PHE A 93 10.89 -11.78 -4.92
C PHE A 93 9.89 -12.55 -5.77
N ALA A 94 8.60 -12.21 -5.70
CA ALA A 94 7.56 -12.88 -6.46
C ALA A 94 7.73 -12.68 -7.98
N ALA A 95 8.06 -11.47 -8.43
CA ALA A 95 8.33 -11.20 -9.85
C ALA A 95 9.53 -12.01 -10.37
N ILE A 96 10.66 -11.99 -9.66
CA ILE A 96 11.88 -12.73 -10.05
C ILE A 96 11.62 -14.24 -10.06
N ALA A 97 10.93 -14.77 -9.05
CA ALA A 97 10.67 -16.19 -8.95
C ALA A 97 9.80 -16.69 -10.11
N ILE A 98 8.80 -15.90 -10.56
CA ILE A 98 8.00 -16.22 -11.74
C ILE A 98 8.88 -16.19 -13.00
N GLU A 99 9.62 -15.12 -13.24
CA GLU A 99 10.48 -14.95 -14.42
C GLU A 99 11.55 -16.05 -14.53
N GLN A 100 12.11 -16.47 -13.39
CA GLN A 100 13.15 -17.50 -13.34
C GLN A 100 12.60 -18.91 -13.13
N SER A 101 11.28 -19.09 -13.14
CA SER A 101 10.61 -20.37 -12.86
C SER A 101 11.12 -21.04 -11.56
N ILE A 102 11.44 -20.23 -10.55
CA ILE A 102 11.85 -20.71 -9.24
C ILE A 102 10.59 -21.20 -8.52
N PRO A 103 10.54 -22.49 -8.12
CA PRO A 103 9.42 -22.99 -7.34
C PRO A 103 9.30 -22.23 -6.03
N ILE A 104 8.20 -21.50 -5.87
CA ILE A 104 7.79 -20.95 -4.59
C ILE A 104 6.88 -22.00 -3.98
N GLY A 105 7.29 -22.60 -2.86
CA GLY A 105 6.42 -23.53 -2.14
C GLY A 105 5.06 -22.90 -1.83
N ASP A 106 4.02 -23.72 -1.72
CA ASP A 106 2.67 -23.26 -1.40
C ASP A 106 2.72 -22.29 -0.20
N LEU A 107 2.00 -21.16 -0.35
CA LEU A 107 1.87 -20.17 0.70
C LEU A 107 1.36 -20.87 1.96
N SER A 108 2.18 -20.94 3.00
CA SER A 108 1.70 -21.31 4.32
C SER A 108 0.56 -20.37 4.70
N PRO A 109 -0.50 -20.82 5.41
CA PRO A 109 -1.50 -19.91 5.99
C PRO A 109 -0.90 -18.81 6.88
N THR A 110 0.36 -18.99 7.32
CA THR A 110 1.15 -18.02 8.09
C THR A 110 2.13 -17.21 7.25
N ASP A 111 1.95 -17.14 5.93
CA ASP A 111 2.90 -16.46 5.06
C ASP A 111 3.02 -14.95 5.41
N PRO A 112 4.22 -14.49 5.84
CA PRO A 112 4.44 -13.10 6.28
C PRO A 112 4.30 -12.08 5.14
N ARG A 113 4.22 -12.52 3.88
CA ARG A 113 4.15 -11.67 2.69
C ARG A 113 2.86 -10.85 2.60
N GLY A 114 1.72 -11.47 2.91
CA GLY A 114 0.42 -10.78 2.96
C GLY A 114 0.30 -9.82 4.15
N LEU A 115 0.97 -10.16 5.26
CA LEU A 115 0.98 -9.33 6.48
C LEU A 115 1.61 -7.97 6.21
N ALA A 116 2.76 -7.92 5.52
CA ALA A 116 3.41 -6.66 5.21
C ALA A 116 2.60 -5.80 4.22
N THR A 117 2.14 -6.41 3.13
CA THR A 117 1.53 -5.70 2.00
C THR A 117 0.15 -5.14 2.35
N PHE A 118 -0.62 -5.86 3.17
CA PHE A 118 -2.00 -5.50 3.50
C PHE A 118 -2.18 -5.21 4.98
N GLY A 119 -1.70 -6.08 5.87
CA GLY A 119 -1.89 -5.93 7.32
C GLY A 119 -1.18 -4.68 7.88
N LEU A 120 0.13 -4.56 7.69
CA LEU A 120 0.92 -3.43 8.20
C LEU A 120 0.62 -2.13 7.46
N ALA A 121 0.41 -2.19 6.14
CA ALA A 121 -0.03 -1.05 5.35
C ALA A 121 -1.40 -0.53 5.82
N GLY A 122 -2.35 -1.45 6.08
CA GLY A 122 -3.68 -1.14 6.59
C GLY A 122 -3.63 -0.57 8.01
N LEU A 123 -2.84 -1.17 8.90
CA LEU A 123 -2.60 -0.66 10.25
C LEU A 123 -2.01 0.75 10.21
N TRP A 124 -1.02 0.99 9.35
CA TRP A 124 -0.43 2.31 9.18
C TRP A 124 -1.46 3.35 8.73
N ALA A 125 -2.26 3.03 7.71
CA ALA A 125 -3.28 3.93 7.18
C ALA A 125 -4.39 4.20 8.21
N LEU A 126 -4.83 3.16 8.94
CA LEU A 126 -5.81 3.28 10.01
C LEU A 126 -5.30 4.20 11.12
N THR A 127 -4.09 3.97 11.63
CA THR A 127 -3.50 4.80 12.68
C THR A 127 -3.32 6.25 12.20
N LEU A 128 -2.79 6.46 10.98
CA LEU A 128 -2.69 7.80 10.39
C LEU A 128 -4.06 8.49 10.36
N GLY A 129 -5.10 7.78 9.90
CA GLY A 129 -6.45 8.31 9.82
C GLY A 129 -7.01 8.70 11.19
N LEU A 130 -6.83 7.85 12.20
CA LEU A 130 -7.23 8.14 13.58
C LEU A 130 -6.53 9.39 14.13
N GLU A 131 -5.23 9.55 13.88
CA GLU A 131 -4.46 10.73 14.29
C GLU A 131 -4.90 12.02 13.58
N ILE A 132 -5.28 11.93 12.30
CA ILE A 132 -5.87 13.07 11.58
C ILE A 132 -7.23 13.43 12.19
N ARG A 133 -8.05 12.44 12.53
CA ARG A 133 -9.40 12.63 13.07
C ARG A 133 -9.40 13.11 14.52
N SER A 134 -8.37 12.80 15.30
CA SER A 134 -8.17 13.33 16.65
C SER A 134 -7.72 14.79 16.67
N GLY A 135 -7.40 15.38 15.50
CA GLY A 135 -6.86 16.72 15.38
C GLY A 135 -5.36 16.81 15.67
N ASN A 136 -4.67 15.68 15.81
CA ASN A 136 -3.24 15.61 16.09
C ASN A 136 -2.37 15.79 14.83
N GLY A 137 -2.82 16.57 13.84
CA GLY A 137 -2.05 16.76 12.63
C GLY A 137 -2.52 17.89 11.72
N ALA A 138 -1.69 18.20 10.71
CA ALA A 138 -1.91 19.27 9.75
C ALA A 138 -2.51 18.80 8.41
N LEU A 139 -2.92 17.53 8.31
CA LEU A 139 -3.56 16.98 7.13
C LEU A 139 -5.08 17.26 7.11
N PRO A 140 -5.73 17.32 5.94
CA PRO A 140 -7.15 17.61 5.84
C PRO A 140 -8.00 16.59 6.63
N PRO A 141 -9.01 17.01 7.42
CA PRO A 141 -9.79 16.11 8.27
C PRO A 141 -10.49 14.96 7.51
N ASN A 142 -10.97 15.25 6.30
CA ASN A 142 -11.64 14.26 5.44
C ASN A 142 -10.67 13.23 4.84
N LEU A 143 -9.37 13.56 4.71
CA LEU A 143 -8.35 12.58 4.36
C LEU A 143 -8.22 11.52 5.47
N GLY A 144 -8.48 11.89 6.73
CA GLY A 144 -8.49 10.97 7.85
C GLY A 144 -9.56 9.88 7.73
N TRP A 145 -10.78 10.23 7.30
CA TRP A 145 -11.84 9.24 7.04
C TRP A 145 -11.47 8.29 5.91
N LEU A 146 -10.90 8.82 4.83
CA LEU A 146 -10.43 8.02 3.72
C LEU A 146 -9.32 7.07 4.14
N ALA A 147 -8.36 7.53 4.96
CA ALA A 147 -7.29 6.70 5.50
C ALA A 147 -7.82 5.58 6.42
N ILE A 148 -8.82 5.86 7.26
CA ILE A 148 -9.50 4.84 8.08
C ILE A 148 -10.17 3.79 7.19
N ALA A 149 -10.94 4.23 6.19
CA ALA A 149 -11.64 3.32 5.27
C ALA A 149 -10.64 2.43 4.50
N SER A 150 -9.60 3.03 3.92
CA SER A 150 -8.53 2.29 3.23
C SER A 150 -7.78 1.35 4.18
N GLY A 151 -7.54 1.77 5.43
CA GLY A 151 -6.87 0.96 6.43
C GLY A 151 -7.67 -0.28 6.82
N LEU A 152 -8.97 -0.10 7.09
CA LEU A 152 -9.88 -1.21 7.40
C LEU A 152 -10.03 -2.19 6.23
N ASP A 153 -10.15 -1.68 5.00
CA ASP A 153 -10.25 -2.51 3.80
C ASP A 153 -8.99 -3.36 3.58
N LEU A 154 -7.79 -2.78 3.73
CA LEU A 154 -6.53 -3.52 3.64
C LEU A 154 -6.38 -4.57 4.75
N ILE A 155 -6.82 -4.27 5.97
CA ILE A 155 -6.85 -5.27 7.06
C ILE A 155 -7.84 -6.39 6.74
N ALA A 156 -9.02 -6.06 6.20
CA ALA A 156 -10.01 -7.04 5.78
C ALA A 156 -9.48 -7.92 4.63
N LEU A 157 -8.77 -7.34 3.66
CA LEU A 157 -8.09 -8.06 2.58
C LEU A 157 -7.03 -9.02 3.11
N PHE A 158 -6.23 -8.59 4.09
CA PHE A 158 -5.27 -9.46 4.75
C PHE A 158 -5.97 -10.67 5.40
N VAL A 159 -7.01 -10.42 6.21
CA VAL A 159 -7.78 -11.47 6.89
C VAL A 159 -8.42 -12.42 5.88
N ALA A 160 -9.01 -11.89 4.80
CA ALA A 160 -9.61 -12.69 3.73
C ALA A 160 -8.57 -13.58 3.02
N THR A 161 -7.35 -13.06 2.82
CA THR A 161 -6.23 -13.81 2.23
C THR A 161 -5.80 -14.96 3.14
N VAL A 162 -5.65 -14.71 4.45
CA VAL A 162 -5.32 -15.75 5.43
C VAL A 162 -6.42 -16.81 5.51
N ALA A 163 -7.68 -16.39 5.43
CA ALA A 163 -8.83 -17.29 5.47
C ALA A 163 -9.13 -17.99 4.12
N GLN A 164 -8.37 -17.70 3.06
CA GLN A 164 -8.60 -18.21 1.69
C GLN A 164 -10.03 -17.96 1.20
N ALA A 165 -10.59 -16.79 1.54
CA ALA A 165 -11.96 -16.43 1.21
C ALA A 165 -12.03 -15.69 -0.13
N ASP A 166 -11.96 -16.42 -1.25
CA ASP A 166 -11.85 -15.87 -2.62
C ASP A 166 -12.81 -14.70 -2.92
N GLY A 167 -14.09 -14.84 -2.58
CA GLY A 167 -15.08 -13.78 -2.79
C GLY A 167 -14.74 -12.49 -2.03
N ALA A 168 -14.29 -12.61 -0.78
CA ALA A 168 -13.90 -11.46 0.04
C ALA A 168 -12.57 -10.86 -0.45
N ILE A 169 -11.62 -11.68 -0.89
CA ILE A 169 -10.36 -11.23 -1.50
C ILE A 169 -10.65 -10.36 -2.73
N LEU A 170 -11.60 -10.77 -3.57
CA LEU A 170 -11.95 -10.01 -4.77
C LEU A 170 -12.64 -8.70 -4.47
N VAL A 171 -13.55 -8.68 -3.49
CA VAL A 171 -14.27 -7.45 -3.09
C VAL A 171 -13.31 -6.45 -2.47
N THR A 172 -12.56 -6.87 -1.45
CA THR A 172 -11.62 -6.00 -0.73
C THR A 172 -10.41 -5.64 -1.58
N GLY A 173 -9.87 -6.60 -2.34
CA GLY A 173 -8.77 -6.35 -3.28
C GLY A 173 -9.17 -5.41 -4.42
N GLY A 174 -10.38 -5.56 -4.96
CA GLY A 174 -10.92 -4.65 -5.98
C GLY A 174 -11.16 -3.25 -5.42
N LEU A 175 -11.78 -3.15 -4.23
CA LEU A 175 -12.03 -1.89 -3.55
C LEU A 175 -10.72 -1.15 -3.22
N ALA A 176 -9.75 -1.87 -2.65
CA ALA A 176 -8.42 -1.35 -2.35
C ALA A 176 -7.75 -0.83 -3.61
N SER A 177 -7.56 -1.70 -4.62
CA SER A 177 -6.71 -1.41 -5.77
C SER A 177 -7.29 -0.39 -6.76
N VAL A 178 -8.62 -0.31 -6.88
CA VAL A 178 -9.30 0.55 -7.86
C VAL A 178 -9.78 1.87 -7.25
N ILE A 179 -10.20 1.88 -5.98
CA ILE A 179 -10.91 3.03 -5.39
C ILE A 179 -10.16 3.59 -4.20
N LEU A 180 -10.06 2.83 -3.10
CA LEU A 180 -9.66 3.37 -1.80
C LEU A 180 -8.18 3.75 -1.74
N VAL A 181 -7.28 2.86 -2.19
CA VAL A 181 -5.83 3.14 -2.21
C VAL A 181 -5.50 4.26 -3.20
N PRO A 182 -5.98 4.24 -4.45
CA PRO A 182 -5.78 5.35 -5.38
C PRO A 182 -6.30 6.70 -4.86
N ALA A 183 -7.54 6.75 -4.37
CA ALA A 183 -8.13 8.00 -3.86
C ALA A 183 -7.32 8.54 -2.67
N PHE A 184 -6.94 7.66 -1.74
CA PHE A 184 -6.15 8.03 -0.57
C PHE A 184 -4.80 8.62 -0.96
N TRP A 185 -4.06 7.95 -1.86
CA TRP A 185 -2.73 8.41 -2.25
C TRP A 185 -2.75 9.62 -3.18
N ILE A 186 -3.75 9.75 -4.06
CA ILE A 186 -3.93 10.98 -4.87
C ILE A 186 -4.14 12.19 -3.94
N TRP A 187 -5.03 12.08 -2.96
CA TRP A 187 -5.26 13.20 -2.05
C TRP A 187 -4.04 13.46 -1.15
N THR A 188 -3.41 12.42 -0.62
CA THR A 188 -2.14 12.56 0.11
C THR A 188 -1.08 13.28 -0.73
N GLY A 189 -0.93 12.89 -2.01
CA GLY A 189 -0.02 13.51 -2.95
C GLY A 189 -0.28 15.01 -3.13
N ARG A 190 -1.55 15.41 -3.22
CA ARG A 190 -1.95 16.81 -3.26
C ARG A 190 -1.60 17.54 -1.97
N ALA A 191 -1.95 16.98 -0.82
CA ALA A 191 -1.75 17.59 0.50
C ALA A 191 -0.27 17.75 0.90
N LEU A 192 0.62 16.90 0.37
CA LEU A 192 2.06 16.98 0.61
C LEU A 192 2.75 18.02 -0.29
N ARG A 193 2.11 18.45 -1.37
CA ARG A 193 2.69 19.41 -2.34
C ARG A 193 2.26 20.85 -2.09
N THR A 194 1.16 21.05 -1.36
CA THR A 194 0.69 22.33 -0.82
C THR A 194 1.45 22.67 0.45
#